data_AF-A0A7C3GRE6-F1
#
_entry.id   AF-A0A7C3GRE6-F1
#
_cell.length_a   1.000
_cell.length_b   1.000
_cell.length_c   1.000
_cell.angle_alpha   90.00
_cell.angle_beta   90.00
_cell.angle_gamma   90.00
#
_symmetry.space_group_name_H-M   'P 1'
#
loop_
_entity.id
_entity.type
_entity.pdbx_description
1 polymer ?
#
loop_
_entity_poly.entity_id
_entity_poly.type
_entity_poly.pdbx_seq_one_letter_code
_entity_poly.pdbx_strand_id
1 'polypeptide(L)'
;SWHDHLRSLKPESELDPELLVCENCPEKAFQTNFVGEAVRCAIAKLPVGQREVVMLVDLEGFSYKEVGEILGVPTGTVMSRLSRARKKLELELTRQALRPTDNVSPLRRVK
;
A
#
# COMPACT_ATOMS: atom_id res chain seq x y z
N SER A 1 43.52 23.53 -1.35
CA SER A 1 42.83 22.55 -2.23
C SER A 1 41.38 22.97 -2.38
N TRP A 2 40.70 22.67 -3.50
CA TRP A 2 39.25 22.92 -3.68
C TRP A 2 38.38 22.34 -2.55
N HIS A 3 38.86 21.28 -1.89
CA HIS A 3 38.24 20.72 -0.69
C HIS A 3 38.34 21.64 0.55
N ASP A 4 39.39 22.45 0.68
CA ASP A 4 39.54 23.39 1.81
C ASP A 4 38.64 24.62 1.64
N HIS A 5 38.47 25.06 0.39
CA HIS A 5 37.61 26.19 0.06
C HIS A 5 36.14 25.90 0.37
N LEU A 6 35.67 24.69 0.06
CA LEU A 6 34.30 24.25 0.38
C LEU A 6 34.10 24.01 1.88
N ARG A 7 35.16 23.68 2.63
CA ARG A 7 35.10 23.55 4.10
C ARG A 7 35.01 24.90 4.81
N SER A 8 35.57 25.95 4.21
CA SER A 8 35.49 27.34 4.69
C SER A 8 34.14 28.00 4.41
N LEU A 9 33.36 27.49 3.46
CA LEU A 9 32.08 28.04 3.03
C LEU A 9 30.88 27.32 3.66
N LYS A 10 31.01 26.78 4.87
CA LYS A 10 29.87 26.25 5.61
C LYS A 10 29.17 27.42 6.32
N PRO A 11 28.09 28.02 5.78
CA PRO A 11 27.20 28.76 6.65
C PRO A 11 26.71 27.76 7.68
N GLU A 12 26.97 28.05 8.94
CA GLU A 12 26.41 27.37 10.11
C GLU A 12 24.91 27.70 10.19
N SER A 13 24.15 27.43 9.13
CA SER A 13 22.73 27.16 9.37
C SER A 13 22.73 25.78 10.00
N GLU A 14 22.50 25.75 11.31
CA GLU A 14 22.13 24.54 12.04
C GLU A 14 21.12 23.80 11.16
N LEU A 15 21.55 22.67 10.59
CA LEU A 15 20.64 21.82 9.85
C LEU A 15 19.61 21.39 10.87
N ASP A 16 18.41 21.96 10.80
CA ASP A 16 17.30 21.56 11.64
C ASP A 16 17.12 20.04 11.45
N PRO A 17 17.29 19.23 12.50
CA PRO A 17 17.12 17.79 12.41
C PRO A 17 15.73 17.40 11.88
N GLU A 18 14.73 18.28 12.04
CA GLU A 18 13.38 18.10 11.50
C GLU A 18 13.33 18.27 9.96
N LEU A 19 14.25 19.03 9.37
CA LEU A 19 14.42 19.18 7.91
C LEU A 19 15.13 17.98 7.24
N LEU A 20 15.68 17.04 8.02
CA LEU A 20 16.29 15.80 7.52
C LEU A 20 15.31 14.61 7.51
N VAL A 21 14.00 14.86 7.55
CA VAL A 21 13.03 13.80 7.30
C VAL A 21 12.99 13.53 5.79
N CYS A 22 13.51 12.37 5.40
CA CYS A 22 13.31 11.88 4.04
C CYS A 22 11.84 11.45 3.90
N GLU A 23 10.97 12.43 3.61
CA GLU A 23 9.54 12.23 3.36
C GLU A 23 9.31 11.39 2.10
N ASN A 24 10.18 11.58 1.09
CA ASN A 24 10.11 10.92 -0.22
C ASN A 24 11.28 9.96 -0.48
N CYS A 25 11.74 9.23 0.55
CA CYS A 25 12.76 8.20 0.33
C CYS A 25 12.24 7.15 -0.67
N PRO A 26 13.03 6.75 -1.69
CA PRO A 26 12.61 5.72 -2.65
C PRO A 26 12.19 4.41 -1.98
N GLU A 27 12.75 4.08 -0.82
CA GLU A 27 12.34 2.92 -0.02
C GLU A 27 10.89 3.04 0.48
N LYS A 28 10.50 4.18 1.05
CA LYS A 28 9.13 4.42 1.52
C LYS A 28 8.13 4.42 0.38
N ALA A 29 8.45 5.12 -0.73
CA ALA A 29 7.61 5.12 -1.93
C ALA A 29 7.43 3.71 -2.51
N PHE A 30 8.49 2.90 -2.53
CA PHE A 30 8.40 1.49 -2.94
C PHE A 30 7.50 0.67 -2.02
N GLN A 31 7.65 0.82 -0.69
CA GLN A 31 6.80 0.11 0.27
C GLN A 31 5.31 0.46 0.09
N THR A 32 4.96 1.75 -0.05
CA THR A 32 3.57 2.17 -0.30
C THR A 32 3.02 1.60 -1.61
N ASN A 33 3.79 1.70 -2.70
CA ASN A 33 3.39 1.16 -4.00
C ASN A 33 3.22 -0.36 -3.97
N PHE A 34 4.11 -1.07 -3.27
CA PHE A 34 4.04 -2.51 -3.09
C PHE A 34 2.79 -2.94 -2.32
N VAL A 35 2.46 -2.24 -1.22
CA VAL A 35 1.23 -2.51 -0.46
C VAL A 35 0.00 -2.28 -1.32
N GLY A 36 -0.06 -1.16 -2.05
CA GLY A 36 -1.17 -0.87 -2.96
C GLY A 36 -1.36 -1.95 -4.03
N GLU A 37 -0.27 -2.43 -4.63
CA GLU A 37 -0.32 -3.49 -5.64
C GLU A 37 -0.74 -4.84 -5.07
N ALA A 38 -0.23 -5.21 -3.89
CA ALA A 38 -0.61 -6.43 -3.19
C ALA A 38 -2.11 -6.46 -2.88
N VAL A 39 -2.66 -5.33 -2.42
CA VAL A 39 -4.10 -5.16 -2.17
C VAL A 39 -4.91 -5.27 -3.46
N ARG A 40 -4.52 -4.58 -4.53
CA ARG A 40 -5.20 -4.67 -5.83
C ARG A 40 -5.24 -6.10 -6.35
N CYS A 41 -4.11 -6.81 -6.30
CA CYS A 41 -4.00 -8.20 -6.71
C CYS A 41 -4.85 -9.14 -5.83
N ALA A 42 -4.90 -8.91 -4.51
CA ALA A 42 -5.74 -9.69 -3.61
C ALA A 42 -7.24 -9.49 -3.88
N ILE A 43 -7.68 -8.25 -4.11
CA ILE A 43 -9.07 -7.91 -4.47
C ILE A 43 -9.45 -8.55 -5.81
N ALA A 44 -8.56 -8.54 -6.80
CA ALA A 44 -8.80 -9.16 -8.11
C ALA A 44 -9.05 -10.68 -8.04
N LYS A 45 -8.52 -11.37 -7.01
CA LYS A 45 -8.75 -12.81 -6.79
C LYS A 45 -10.10 -13.12 -6.13
N LEU A 46 -10.80 -12.12 -5.58
CA LEU A 46 -12.10 -12.35 -4.98
C LEU A 46 -13.14 -12.75 -6.05
N PRO A 47 -14.08 -13.65 -5.70
CA PRO A 47 -15.30 -13.85 -6.48
C PRO A 47 -16.01 -12.52 -6.74
N VAL A 48 -16.64 -12.36 -7.91
CA VAL A 48 -17.23 -11.10 -8.37
C VAL A 48 -18.11 -10.44 -7.30
N GLY A 49 -19.09 -11.18 -6.75
CA GLY A 49 -19.98 -10.61 -5.71
C GLY A 49 -19.30 -10.24 -4.40
N GLN A 50 -18.13 -10.80 -4.07
CA GLN A 50 -17.31 -10.39 -2.92
C GLN A 50 -16.48 -9.14 -3.26
N ARG A 51 -16.00 -9.02 -4.50
CA ARG A 51 -15.27 -7.86 -4.98
C ARG A 51 -16.15 -6.62 -5.02
N GLU A 52 -17.36 -6.75 -5.58
CA GLU A 52 -18.32 -5.64 -5.69
C GLU A 52 -18.64 -5.02 -4.33
N VAL A 53 -18.92 -5.85 -3.30
CA VAL A 53 -19.23 -5.33 -1.97
C VAL A 53 -18.02 -4.67 -1.30
N VAL A 54 -16.80 -5.16 -1.52
CA VAL A 54 -15.57 -4.52 -0.99
C VAL A 54 -15.34 -3.18 -1.69
N MET A 55 -15.47 -3.12 -3.02
CA MET A 55 -15.31 -1.87 -3.76
C MET A 55 -16.31 -0.82 -3.24
N LEU A 56 -17.60 -1.15 -3.20
CA LEU A 56 -18.63 -0.18 -2.85
C LEU A 56 -18.58 0.24 -1.38
N VAL A 57 -18.29 -0.69 -0.45
CA VAL A 57 -18.25 -0.35 0.98
C VAL A 57 -16.92 0.24 1.39
N ASP A 58 -15.83 -0.49 1.17
CA ASP A 58 -14.54 -0.17 1.78
C ASP A 58 -13.75 0.88 0.98
N LEU A 59 -14.01 1.03 -0.34
CA LEU A 59 -13.33 2.03 -1.19
C LEU A 59 -14.21 3.23 -1.51
N GLU A 60 -15.48 3.01 -1.89
CA GLU A 60 -16.40 4.11 -2.24
C GLU A 60 -17.18 4.66 -1.04
N GLY A 61 -17.22 3.94 0.10
CA GLY A 61 -17.82 4.42 1.34
C GLY A 61 -19.34 4.32 1.42
N PHE A 62 -20.01 3.56 0.53
CA PHE A 62 -21.45 3.37 0.59
C PHE A 62 -21.88 2.57 1.83
N SER A 63 -23.06 2.90 2.37
CA SER A 63 -23.67 2.12 3.43
C SER A 63 -24.12 0.74 2.95
N TYR A 64 -24.24 -0.24 3.86
CA TYR A 64 -24.70 -1.59 3.49
C TYR A 64 -26.10 -1.62 2.85
N LYS A 65 -26.94 -0.63 3.19
CA LYS A 65 -28.28 -0.51 2.62
C LYS A 65 -28.20 -0.07 1.15
N GLU A 66 -27.47 1.02 0.87
CA GLU A 66 -27.25 1.52 -0.49
C GLU A 66 -26.59 0.46 -1.37
N VAL A 67 -25.60 -0.26 -0.86
CA VAL A 67 -24.97 -1.37 -1.61
C VAL A 67 -25.96 -2.49 -1.92
N GLY A 68 -26.87 -2.80 -1.00
CA GLY A 68 -27.94 -3.78 -1.24
C GLY A 68 -28.88 -3.33 -2.35
N GLU A 69 -29.23 -2.03 -2.37
CA GLU A 69 -30.05 -1.41 -3.42
C GLU A 69 -29.33 -1.41 -4.78
N ILE A 70 -28.05 -1.01 -4.82
CA ILE A 70 -27.22 -0.97 -6.04
C ILE A 70 -27.06 -2.37 -6.65
N LEU A 71 -26.80 -3.39 -5.83
CA LEU A 71 -26.53 -4.75 -6.29
C LEU A 71 -27.80 -5.62 -6.42
N GLY A 72 -28.96 -5.11 -6.01
CA GLY A 72 -30.22 -5.86 -6.01
C GLY A 72 -30.20 -7.08 -5.09
N VAL A 73 -29.51 -7.01 -3.94
CA VAL A 73 -29.39 -8.11 -2.96
C VAL A 73 -29.77 -7.66 -1.55
N PRO A 74 -30.24 -8.56 -0.67
CA PRO A 74 -30.54 -8.21 0.72
C PRO A 74 -29.31 -7.66 1.47
N THR A 75 -29.52 -6.72 2.40
CA THR A 75 -28.45 -6.15 3.24
C THR A 75 -27.68 -7.22 4.01
N GLY A 76 -28.36 -8.29 4.48
CA GLY A 76 -27.69 -9.44 5.11
C GLY A 76 -26.77 -10.21 4.16
N THR A 77 -27.08 -10.23 2.86
CA THR A 77 -26.21 -10.78 1.82
C THR A 77 -24.98 -9.89 1.61
N VAL A 78 -25.13 -8.56 1.65
CA VAL A 78 -23.98 -7.63 1.63
C VAL A 78 -23.05 -7.92 2.81
N MET A 79 -23.57 -7.94 4.03
CA MET A 79 -22.79 -8.22 5.25
C MET A 79 -22.05 -9.56 5.19
N SER A 80 -22.75 -10.62 4.77
CA SER A 80 -22.14 -11.97 4.69
C SER A 80 -21.12 -12.11 3.57
N ARG A 81 -21.32 -11.47 2.40
CA ARG A 81 -20.32 -11.40 1.33
C ARG A 81 -19.09 -10.63 1.79
N LEU A 82 -19.29 -9.48 2.43
CA LEU A 82 -18.23 -8.59 2.90
C LEU A 82 -17.38 -9.26 4.00
N SER A 83 -18.01 -9.94 4.95
CA SER A 83 -17.31 -10.72 5.98
C SER A 83 -16.40 -11.80 5.37
N ARG A 84 -16.91 -12.56 4.38
CA ARG A 84 -16.13 -13.59 3.68
C ARG A 84 -15.02 -12.99 2.83
N ALA A 85 -15.27 -11.84 2.20
CA ALA A 85 -14.28 -11.12 1.41
C ALA A 85 -13.10 -10.69 2.29
N ARG A 86 -13.37 -10.03 3.43
CA ARG A 86 -12.32 -9.59 4.36
C ARG A 86 -11.47 -10.73 4.90
N LYS A 87 -12.08 -11.86 5.29
CA LYS A 87 -11.33 -13.06 5.70
C LYS A 87 -10.38 -13.59 4.61
N LYS A 88 -10.81 -13.55 3.34
CA LYS A 88 -9.95 -13.96 2.22
C LYS A 88 -8.82 -12.97 1.97
N LEU A 89 -9.10 -11.68 2.03
CA LEU A 89 -8.09 -10.64 1.88
C LEU A 89 -7.04 -10.73 2.99
N GLU A 90 -7.46 -10.89 4.24
CA GLU A 90 -6.57 -11.11 5.38
C GLU A 90 -5.62 -12.29 5.14
N LEU A 91 -6.16 -13.44 4.72
CA LEU A 91 -5.36 -14.63 4.41
C LEU A 91 -4.37 -14.38 3.26
N GLU A 92 -4.84 -13.80 2.16
CA GLU A 92 -4.01 -13.56 0.97
C GLU A 92 -2.92 -12.51 1.20
N LEU A 93 -3.20 -11.46 1.96
CA LEU A 93 -2.23 -10.39 2.26
C LEU A 93 -1.22 -10.84 3.31
N THR A 94 -1.65 -11.59 4.33
CA THR A 94 -0.72 -12.19 5.31
C THR A 94 0.25 -13.14 4.62
N ARG A 95 -0.24 -13.96 3.68
CA ARG A 95 0.62 -14.86 2.89
C ARG A 95 1.64 -14.11 2.02
N GLN A 96 1.30 -12.93 1.52
CA GLN A 96 2.20 -12.09 0.73
C GLN A 96 3.23 -11.36 1.62
N ALA A 97 2.82 -10.89 2.79
CA ALA A 97 3.72 -10.29 3.78
C ALA A 97 4.75 -11.30 4.32
N LEU A 98 4.39 -12.58 4.39
CA LEU A 98 5.28 -13.69 4.74
C LEU A 98 6.22 -14.13 3.61
N ARG A 99 6.16 -13.50 2.41
CA ARG A 99 7.21 -13.65 1.40
C ARG A 99 8.22 -12.53 1.63
N PRO A 100 9.37 -12.80 2.29
CA PRO A 100 10.42 -11.81 2.39
C PRO A 100 10.82 -11.44 0.96
N THR A 101 11.08 -10.16 0.73
CA THR A 101 11.67 -9.65 -0.51
C THR A 101 13.11 -10.16 -0.65
N ASP A 102 13.30 -11.47 -0.85
CA ASP A 102 14.60 -12.10 -1.03
C ASP A 102 15.17 -11.89 -2.45
N ASN A 103 14.62 -10.97 -3.24
CA ASN A 103 15.15 -10.65 -4.56
C ASN A 103 15.84 -9.27 -4.57
N VAL A 104 16.83 -9.10 -3.70
CA VAL A 104 17.95 -8.19 -4.01
C VAL A 104 18.75 -8.87 -5.12
N SER A 105 18.37 -8.60 -6.37
CA SER A 105 19.24 -8.91 -7.51
C SER A 105 20.59 -8.23 -7.24
N PRO A 106 21.72 -8.96 -7.22
CA PRO A 106 23.01 -8.38 -6.90
C PRO A 106 23.30 -7.29 -7.94
N LEU A 107 23.45 -6.05 -7.48
CA LEU A 107 23.78 -4.92 -8.33
C LEU A 107 25.06 -5.25 -9.10
N ARG A 108 24.92 -5.48 -10.41
CA ARG A 108 26.05 -5.82 -11.26
C ARG A 108 26.93 -4.59 -11.35
N ARG A 109 28.12 -4.67 -10.76
CA ARG A 109 29.14 -3.61 -10.81
C ARG A 109 29.49 -3.34 -12.28
N VAL A 110 29.10 -2.17 -12.78
CA VAL A 110 29.53 -1.70 -14.10
C VAL A 110 31.02 -1.35 -13.99
N LYS A 111 31.79 -1.84 -14.95
CA LYS A 111 33.26 -1.74 -14.99
C LYS A 111 33.68 -0.45 -15.68
#